data_AF-A0A0F3GY72-F1
#
_entry.id   AF-A0A0F3GY72-F1
#
_cell.length_a   1.000
_cell.length_b   1.000
_cell.length_c   1.000
_cell.angle_alpha   90.00
_cell.angle_beta   90.00
_cell.angle_gamma   90.00
#
_symmetry.space_group_name_H-M   'P 1'
#
loop_
_entity.id
_entity.type
_entity.pdbx_description
1 polymer ?
#
loop_
_entity_poly.entity_id
_entity_poly.type
_entity_poly.pdbx_seq_one_letter_code
_entity_poly.pdbx_strand_id
1 'polypeptide(L)'
;MISLHCDGNKAKTSRWGLTTEWVAGLGKKLKVFFDRYSGCFKTKTRDNSEYGYHYIHGQLRMDNERNFANIGREEGVNTQNMHHFMSNSPWSARDVYDQIHRDIKETPDLQEGGVLILDESADEKAGDSQ
;
A
#
# COMPACT_ATOMS: atom_id res chain seq x y z
N MET A 1 36.48 38.73 0.32
CA MET A 1 35.08 39.18 0.21
C MET A 1 34.39 38.23 -0.78
N ILE A 2 33.88 37.11 -0.29
CA ILE A 2 33.09 36.16 -1.12
C ILE A 2 31.66 36.34 -0.64
N SER A 3 30.88 37.06 -1.44
CA SER A 3 29.47 37.28 -1.19
C SER A 3 28.72 35.98 -1.50
N LEU A 4 28.33 35.24 -0.46
CA LEU A 4 27.30 34.21 -0.58
C LEU A 4 25.98 34.94 -0.83
N HIS A 5 25.58 35.03 -2.11
CA HIS A 5 24.20 35.29 -2.47
C HIS A 5 23.38 34.08 -2.02
N CYS A 6 22.76 34.21 -0.85
CA CYS A 6 21.61 33.39 -0.48
C CYS A 6 20.41 33.88 -1.29
N ASP A 7 20.38 33.59 -2.60
CA ASP A 7 19.17 33.78 -3.39
C ASP A 7 18.17 32.69 -3.05
N GLY A 8 17.05 33.15 -2.52
CA GLY A 8 16.00 32.33 -1.97
C GLY A 8 15.32 31.50 -3.03
N ASN A 9 15.59 30.19 -3.00
CA ASN A 9 14.62 29.21 -3.46
C ASN A 9 14.11 28.45 -2.24
N LYS A 10 13.25 29.11 -1.44
CA LYS A 10 12.40 28.37 -0.50
C LYS A 10 11.48 27.53 -1.37
N ALA A 11 11.89 26.29 -1.64
CA ALA A 11 10.98 25.28 -2.19
C ALA A 11 9.68 25.40 -1.38
N LYS A 12 8.54 25.61 -2.07
CA LYS A 12 7.23 25.63 -1.42
C LYS A 12 7.14 24.36 -0.58
N THR A 13 7.33 24.49 0.72
CA THR A 13 7.32 23.36 1.62
C THR A 13 5.89 22.84 1.59
N SER A 14 5.69 21.62 1.10
CA SER A 14 4.39 20.98 1.21
C SER A 14 4.01 20.90 2.69
N ARG A 15 2.71 20.78 2.98
CA ARG A 15 2.19 20.68 4.35
C ARG A 15 2.96 19.67 5.22
N TRP A 16 3.57 18.67 4.58
CA TRP A 16 4.28 17.57 5.20
C TRP A 16 5.81 17.57 4.98
N GLY A 17 6.38 18.64 4.42
CA GLY A 17 7.83 18.70 4.16
C GLY A 17 8.33 17.78 3.02
N LEU A 18 7.42 17.14 2.30
CA LEU A 18 7.74 16.26 1.17
C LEU A 18 8.04 17.08 -0.09
N THR A 19 9.16 16.78 -0.75
CA THR A 19 9.50 17.33 -2.07
C THR A 19 8.81 16.52 -3.17
N THR A 20 8.59 17.15 -4.33
CA THR A 20 8.07 16.46 -5.53
C THR A 20 8.97 15.32 -5.98
N GLU A 21 10.30 15.46 -5.82
CA GLU A 21 11.26 14.41 -6.10
C GLU A 21 11.05 13.17 -5.22
N TRP A 22 10.80 13.36 -3.92
CA TRP A 22 10.49 12.25 -3.02
C TRP A 22 9.20 11.54 -3.41
N VAL A 23 8.17 12.31 -3.78
CA VAL A 23 6.86 11.78 -4.19
C VAL A 23 6.95 11.02 -5.50
N ALA A 24 7.74 11.50 -6.47
CA ALA A 24 7.87 10.88 -7.79
C ALA A 24 8.33 9.41 -7.75
N GLY A 25 9.05 9.00 -6.70
CA GLY A 25 9.51 7.63 -6.51
C GLY A 25 8.55 6.70 -5.77
N LEU A 26 7.49 7.22 -5.14
CA LEU A 26 6.66 6.43 -4.22
C LEU A 26 5.92 5.29 -4.91
N GLY A 27 5.38 5.51 -6.11
CA GLY A 27 4.68 4.44 -6.84
C GLY A 27 5.59 3.24 -7.16
N LYS A 28 6.84 3.51 -7.59
CA LYS A 28 7.84 2.46 -7.82
C LYS A 28 8.22 1.74 -6.53
N LYS A 29 8.43 2.49 -5.44
CA LYS A 29 8.73 1.92 -4.11
C LYS A 29 7.59 1.04 -3.61
N LEU A 30 6.34 1.45 -3.82
CA LEU A 30 5.16 0.66 -3.47
C LEU A 30 5.12 -0.65 -4.25
N LYS A 31 5.43 -0.64 -5.55
CA LYS A 31 5.51 -1.87 -6.35
C LYS A 31 6.58 -2.83 -5.83
N VAL A 32 7.78 -2.33 -5.56
CA VAL A 32 8.88 -3.13 -4.98
C VAL A 32 8.52 -3.69 -3.61
N PHE A 33 7.86 -2.90 -2.78
CA PHE A 33 7.32 -3.35 -1.50
C PHE A 33 6.32 -4.49 -1.70
N PHE A 34 5.34 -4.31 -2.58
CA PHE A 34 4.31 -5.31 -2.85
C PHE A 34 4.85 -6.59 -3.48
N ASP A 35 5.94 -6.52 -4.27
CA ASP A 35 6.54 -7.70 -4.90
C ASP A 35 6.95 -8.77 -3.87
N ARG A 36 7.32 -8.36 -2.64
CA ARG A 36 7.59 -9.28 -1.52
C ARG A 36 6.36 -10.09 -1.09
N TYR A 37 5.17 -9.52 -1.24
CA TYR A 37 3.89 -10.15 -0.92
C TYR A 37 3.27 -10.88 -2.11
N SER A 38 3.74 -10.61 -3.33
CA SER A 38 3.13 -11.17 -4.55
C SER A 38 3.01 -12.70 -4.51
N GLY A 39 4.01 -13.39 -3.96
CA GLY A 39 4.02 -14.85 -3.79
C GLY A 39 2.90 -15.39 -2.90
N CYS A 40 2.45 -14.61 -1.89
CA CYS A 40 1.37 -15.00 -0.99
C CYS A 40 0.02 -15.15 -1.70
N PHE A 41 -0.15 -14.49 -2.85
CA PHE A 41 -1.38 -14.47 -3.64
C PHE A 41 -1.35 -15.43 -4.83
N LYS A 42 -0.29 -16.24 -4.95
CA LYS A 42 -0.14 -17.23 -6.02
C LYS A 42 -0.53 -18.60 -5.52
N THR A 43 -1.28 -19.31 -6.34
CA THR A 43 -1.54 -20.73 -6.16
C THR A 43 -0.80 -21.52 -7.24
N LYS A 44 -0.87 -22.85 -7.15
CA LYS A 44 -0.22 -23.74 -8.15
C LYS A 44 -0.68 -23.48 -9.58
N THR A 45 -1.94 -23.06 -9.77
CA THR A 45 -2.57 -22.95 -11.09
C THR A 45 -2.91 -21.53 -11.51
N ARG A 46 -2.82 -20.55 -10.59
CA ARG A 46 -3.22 -19.17 -10.87
C ARG A 46 -2.43 -18.18 -10.02
N ASP A 47 -1.99 -17.11 -10.64
CA ASP A 47 -1.39 -15.93 -10.00
C ASP A 47 -2.46 -14.84 -9.92
N ASN A 48 -2.85 -14.46 -8.71
CA ASN A 48 -3.83 -13.40 -8.46
C ASN A 48 -3.19 -12.16 -7.81
N SER A 49 -1.86 -12.07 -7.78
CA SER A 49 -1.14 -11.00 -7.07
C SER A 49 -1.43 -9.61 -7.60
N GLU A 50 -1.77 -9.48 -8.88
CA GLU A 50 -2.18 -8.21 -9.50
C GLU A 50 -3.40 -7.59 -8.79
N TYR A 51 -4.40 -8.40 -8.43
CA TYR A 51 -5.57 -7.89 -7.70
C TYR A 51 -5.22 -7.42 -6.30
N GLY A 52 -4.28 -8.08 -5.61
CA GLY A 52 -3.75 -7.61 -4.33
C GLY A 52 -3.01 -6.28 -4.46
N TYR A 53 -2.28 -6.08 -5.56
CA TYR A 53 -1.60 -4.81 -5.83
C TYR A 53 -2.61 -3.68 -6.04
N HIS A 54 -3.61 -3.89 -6.89
CA HIS A 54 -4.69 -2.93 -7.12
C HIS A 54 -5.45 -2.59 -5.85
N TYR A 55 -5.69 -3.58 -4.98
CA TYR A 55 -6.32 -3.35 -3.69
C TYR A 55 -5.51 -2.38 -2.82
N ILE A 56 -4.23 -2.68 -2.54
CA ILE A 56 -3.37 -1.81 -1.72
C ILE A 56 -3.13 -0.44 -2.37
N HIS A 57 -2.98 -0.41 -3.70
CA HIS A 57 -2.81 0.82 -4.45
C HIS A 57 -4.04 1.75 -4.34
N GLY A 58 -5.25 1.19 -4.40
CA GLY A 58 -6.50 1.90 -4.15
C GLY A 58 -6.62 2.38 -2.71
N GLN A 59 -6.34 1.51 -1.72
CA GLN A 59 -6.38 1.85 -0.30
C GLN A 59 -5.52 3.08 0.04
N LEU A 60 -4.35 3.22 -0.59
CA LEU A 60 -3.38 4.27 -0.26
C LEU A 60 -3.62 5.60 -0.98
N ARG A 61 -4.29 5.60 -2.15
CA ARG A 61 -4.42 6.80 -3.00
C ARG A 61 -5.82 7.38 -3.04
N MET A 62 -6.84 6.58 -2.81
CA MET A 62 -8.21 7.05 -2.86
C MET A 62 -8.55 7.80 -1.57
N ASP A 63 -9.16 8.97 -1.73
CA ASP A 63 -9.48 9.86 -0.62
C ASP A 63 -10.69 9.38 0.21
N ASN A 64 -11.59 8.61 -0.39
CA ASN A 64 -12.80 8.07 0.25
C ASN A 64 -13.35 6.85 -0.51
N GLU A 65 -14.38 6.24 0.09
CA GLU A 65 -15.15 5.12 -0.47
C GLU A 65 -14.28 3.96 -1.01
N ARG A 66 -13.25 3.59 -0.24
CA ARG A 66 -12.27 2.51 -0.54
C ARG A 66 -12.87 1.11 -0.38
N ASN A 67 -13.99 0.87 -1.04
CA ASN A 67 -14.60 -0.45 -1.16
C ASN A 67 -14.13 -1.14 -2.46
N PHE A 68 -14.28 -2.46 -2.53
CA PHE A 68 -13.80 -3.26 -3.66
C PHE A 68 -14.36 -2.82 -5.02
N ALA A 69 -15.58 -2.30 -5.05
CA ALA A 69 -16.22 -1.84 -6.28
C ALA A 69 -15.59 -0.55 -6.81
N ASN A 70 -15.41 0.43 -5.93
CA ASN A 70 -14.79 1.70 -6.29
C ASN A 70 -13.30 1.56 -6.57
N ILE A 71 -12.58 0.72 -5.81
CA ILE A 71 -11.18 0.39 -6.11
C ILE A 71 -11.08 -0.27 -7.49
N GLY A 72 -11.93 -1.26 -7.80
CA GLY A 72 -11.95 -1.87 -9.13
C GLY A 72 -12.16 -0.83 -10.24
N ARG A 73 -13.11 0.10 -10.05
CA ARG A 73 -13.38 1.18 -11.01
C ARG A 73 -12.17 2.10 -11.20
N GLU A 74 -11.56 2.56 -10.12
CA GLU A 74 -10.40 3.47 -10.13
C GLU A 74 -9.17 2.80 -10.77
N GLU A 75 -8.97 1.51 -10.51
CA GLU A 75 -7.84 0.72 -11.01
C GLU A 75 -8.07 0.17 -12.42
N GLY A 76 -9.25 0.37 -13.02
CA GLY A 76 -9.60 -0.17 -14.33
C GLY A 76 -9.79 -1.70 -14.34
N VAL A 77 -10.07 -2.28 -13.17
CA VAL A 77 -10.26 -3.73 -12.96
C VAL A 77 -11.74 -4.04 -12.78
N ASN A 78 -12.19 -5.17 -13.31
CA ASN A 78 -13.57 -5.61 -13.11
C ASN A 78 -13.88 -5.80 -11.61
N THR A 79 -14.92 -5.12 -11.12
CA THR A 79 -15.39 -5.19 -9.73
C THR A 79 -15.62 -6.62 -9.24
N GLN A 80 -16.22 -7.48 -10.06
CA GLN A 80 -16.46 -8.88 -9.71
C GLN A 80 -15.15 -9.66 -9.51
N ASN A 81 -14.11 -9.34 -10.29
CA ASN A 81 -12.79 -9.94 -10.08
C ASN A 81 -12.17 -9.50 -8.77
N MET A 82 -12.32 -8.22 -8.38
CA MET A 82 -11.83 -7.73 -7.09
C MET A 82 -12.56 -8.39 -5.90
N HIS A 83 -13.90 -8.47 -5.97
CA HIS A 83 -14.68 -9.21 -4.98
C HIS A 83 -14.31 -10.69 -4.93
N HIS A 84 -14.14 -11.33 -6.09
CA HIS A 84 -13.74 -12.73 -6.16
C HIS A 84 -12.32 -12.94 -5.59
N PHE A 85 -11.40 -12.00 -5.83
CA PHE A 85 -10.08 -12.04 -5.24
C PHE A 85 -10.12 -11.99 -3.71
N MET A 86 -10.84 -11.02 -3.14
CA MET A 86 -10.88 -10.82 -1.70
C MET A 86 -11.67 -11.90 -0.95
N SER A 87 -12.77 -12.39 -1.53
CA SER A 87 -13.71 -13.28 -0.82
C SER A 87 -13.57 -14.76 -1.17
N ASN A 88 -13.06 -15.09 -2.37
CA ASN A 88 -13.12 -16.47 -2.89
C ASN A 88 -11.77 -17.02 -3.35
N SER A 89 -10.73 -16.19 -3.50
CA SER A 89 -9.45 -16.71 -3.96
C SER A 89 -8.73 -17.49 -2.87
N PRO A 90 -8.16 -18.65 -3.18
CA PRO A 90 -7.56 -19.54 -2.19
C PRO A 90 -6.11 -19.14 -1.83
N TRP A 91 -5.86 -17.85 -1.61
CA TRP A 91 -4.57 -17.39 -1.08
C TRP A 91 -4.54 -17.52 0.46
N SER A 92 -3.34 -17.74 1.00
CA SER A 92 -3.16 -18.06 2.42
C SER A 92 -2.97 -16.78 3.23
N ALA A 93 -3.93 -16.45 4.10
CA ALA A 93 -3.75 -15.36 5.06
C ALA A 93 -2.51 -15.59 5.95
N ARG A 94 -2.20 -16.85 6.28
CA ARG A 94 -1.01 -17.22 7.05
C ARG A 94 0.28 -16.82 6.33
N ASP A 95 0.36 -17.03 5.02
CA ASP A 95 1.56 -16.70 4.24
C ASP A 95 1.79 -15.18 4.22
N VAL A 96 0.71 -14.39 4.19
CA VAL A 96 0.75 -12.93 4.33
C VAL A 96 1.26 -12.53 5.72
N TYR A 97 0.71 -13.12 6.80
CA TYR A 97 1.19 -12.85 8.16
C TYR A 97 2.65 -13.24 8.36
N ASP A 98 3.09 -14.37 7.81
CA ASP A 98 4.48 -14.81 7.89
C ASP A 98 5.40 -13.83 7.15
N GLN A 99 4.96 -13.25 6.02
CA GLN A 99 5.70 -12.17 5.35
C GLN A 99 5.74 -10.89 6.19
N ILE A 100 4.63 -10.48 6.82
CA ILE A 100 4.60 -9.33 7.75
C ILE A 100 5.59 -9.55 8.89
N HIS A 101 5.62 -10.73 9.50
CA HIS A 101 6.56 -11.05 10.56
C HIS A 101 8.02 -11.00 10.10
N ARG A 102 8.32 -11.44 8.87
CA ARG A 102 9.66 -11.31 8.28
C ARG A 102 10.03 -9.84 8.13
N ASP A 103 9.16 -9.03 7.53
CA ASP A 103 9.41 -7.61 7.31
C ASP A 103 9.64 -6.85 8.65
N ILE A 104 8.86 -7.16 9.69
CA ILE A 104 9.07 -6.59 11.04
C ILE A 104 10.44 -7.00 11.60
N LYS A 105 10.80 -8.29 11.51
CA LYS A 105 12.10 -8.81 11.96
C LYS A 105 13.28 -8.32 11.14
N GLU A 106 13.07 -7.82 9.94
CA GLU A 106 14.13 -7.26 9.12
C GLU A 106 14.21 -5.73 9.24
N THR A 107 13.25 -5.10 9.94
CA THR A 107 13.25 -3.65 10.18
C THR A 107 14.24 -3.31 11.30
N PRO A 108 15.35 -2.60 11.02
CA PRO A 108 16.40 -2.34 12.01
C PRO A 108 15.88 -1.59 13.24
N ASP A 109 15.04 -0.56 13.02
CA ASP A 109 14.49 0.27 14.09
C ASP A 109 13.52 -0.47 15.02
N LEU A 110 13.09 -1.68 14.65
CA LEU A 110 12.20 -2.54 15.43
C LEU A 110 12.93 -3.70 16.13
N GLN A 111 14.24 -3.86 15.93
CA GLN A 111 15.00 -4.99 16.51
C GLN A 111 15.16 -4.90 18.02
N GLU A 112 15.45 -3.71 18.54
CA GLU A 112 15.77 -3.49 19.94
C GLU A 112 14.98 -2.31 20.50
N GLY A 113 14.14 -2.57 21.51
CA GLY A 113 13.38 -1.53 22.21
C GLY A 113 12.29 -0.84 21.40
N GLY A 114 12.03 -1.28 20.16
CA GLY A 114 10.97 -0.76 19.30
C GLY A 114 9.57 -1.20 19.73
N VAL A 115 8.57 -0.37 19.44
CA VAL A 115 7.14 -0.68 19.64
C VAL A 115 6.44 -0.56 18.29
N LEU A 116 5.72 -1.61 17.88
CA LEU A 116 4.85 -1.59 16.72
C LEU A 116 3.40 -1.37 17.16
N ILE A 117 2.80 -0.29 16.69
CA ILE A 117 1.38 0.00 16.88
C ILE A 117 0.71 -0.15 15.53
N LEU A 118 -0.28 -1.05 15.46
CA LEU A 118 -1.11 -1.25 14.28
C LEU A 118 -2.47 -0.61 14.55
N ASP A 119 -2.80 0.42 13.79
CA ASP A 119 -4.11 1.04 13.78
C ASP A 119 -4.71 0.90 12.38
N GLU A 120 -5.96 0.46 12.30
CA GLU A 120 -6.65 0.22 11.04
C GLU A 120 -7.53 1.43 10.69
N SER A 121 -7.29 2.04 9.53
CA SER A 121 -8.14 3.09 8.98
C SER A 121 -9.02 2.51 7.86
N ALA A 122 -10.22 2.04 8.21
CA ALA A 122 -11.20 1.53 7.26
C ALA A 122 -12.28 2.57 6.92
N ASP A 123 -12.83 2.50 5.70
CA ASP A 123 -14.07 3.20 5.35
C ASP A 123 -15.28 2.33 5.73
N GLU A 124 -16.45 2.97 5.87
CA GLU A 124 -17.69 2.27 6.16
C GLU A 124 -17.96 1.16 5.12
N LYS A 125 -18.31 -0.03 5.61
CA LYS A 125 -18.59 -1.18 4.75
C LYS A 125 -19.82 -0.87 3.89
N ALA A 126 -19.71 -1.13 2.59
CA ALA A 126 -20.88 -1.13 1.71
C ALA A 126 -21.74 -2.39 2.00
N GLY A 127 -22.84 -2.21 2.72
CA GLY A 127 -23.86 -3.24 2.95
C GLY A 127 -24.53 -3.12 4.32
N ASP A 128 -25.76 -3.62 4.43
CA ASP A 128 -26.48 -3.65 5.70
C ASP A 128 -25.77 -4.55 6.71
N SER A 129 -25.82 -4.17 7.99
CA SER A 129 -25.35 -4.96 9.13
C SER A 129 -26.12 -6.28 9.19
N GLN A 130 -25.50 -7.36 8.72
CA GLN A 130 -25.91 -8.75 8.94
C GLN A 130 -24.82 -9.45 9.72
#